data_AF-A0A950Y528-F1
#
_entry.id   AF-A0A950Y528-F1
#
_cell.length_a   1.000
_cell.length_b   1.000
_cell.length_c   1.000
_cell.angle_alpha   90.00
_cell.angle_beta   90.00
_cell.angle_gamma   90.00
#
_symmetry.space_group_name_H-M   'P 1'
#
loop_
_entity.id
_entity.type
_entity.pdbx_description
1 polymer ?
#
loop_
_entity_poly.entity_id
_entity_poly.type
_entity_poly.pdbx_seq_one_letter_code
_entity_poly.pdbx_strand_id
1 'polypeptide(L)'
;PGRVFQSQLAGATSVMAFSDDDGNTWLQSQGSGQPAGVDHQTVGAGPYNVSATPPPPPHPAYNNAVYYCSQDIATAFCARSDDGGLTFGPGVPIYNLTQCSGIHGHVKVAPDGTVYIPNRGCGANQGVAVSNDNGLTWNVRHIPDSTPAIGNDPSVGVASDGTIYFGYQDGSGAAKIAVSHDQGVNWSASVNAGAQLGIVNTVFPAVVAGDPDRAAFFFIGSPTSGNLQDTANYKGIWHAYIATTYDGGANYFLVDTTPTDPVQVGSICIGGTTCGADRNLLDFNDLTIDSQGRVVGAFADGCVVGSCDATSPNTASRSALGTIVRQSGGKRMFSAYDPAEPAAPAAPQTGSALQSSTGTLVSWQAPDNGGSALKQYHVYRGTASGTETLYASVNATKNSYLDTRAKTGTYYYRVAAVNKYGTSNQCGEMRTQPAPIPQSACTGTGITVVTDPSGDQTGAPANSQLDIQSISIGEPYVSASTPNRLTFTMKVANLSAPIQPNSSWTIFFTAPNGTQYYVDMNTDGTTGTPTFEYGHTSTLATGSTQQNTDGAADPASTYSADGTITIVIDDSLVGGVKAGDSLVNINGRTQLLVGAAGTGLLETIDSTSAGRYILVGNSACAGK
;
A
#
# COMPACT_ATOMS: atom_id res chain seq x y z
N PRO A 1 -22.32 3.96 11.25
CA PRO A 1 -21.04 3.37 10.77
C PRO A 1 -21.28 1.91 10.39
N GLY A 2 -20.61 1.43 9.33
CA GLY A 2 -20.55 0.00 9.02
C GLY A 2 -19.52 -0.68 9.93
N ARG A 3 -19.60 -2.02 10.06
CA ARG A 3 -18.59 -2.79 10.79
C ARG A 3 -17.38 -3.06 9.87
N VAL A 4 -16.18 -2.88 10.40
CA VAL A 4 -14.91 -3.20 9.72
C VAL A 4 -14.35 -4.49 10.32
N PHE A 5 -13.86 -5.40 9.48
CA PHE A 5 -13.18 -6.62 9.90
C PHE A 5 -11.70 -6.55 9.52
N GLN A 6 -10.84 -6.97 10.43
CA GLN A 6 -9.44 -7.28 10.14
C GLN A 6 -9.27 -8.78 10.36
N SER A 7 -8.81 -9.51 9.35
CA SER A 7 -8.57 -10.95 9.42
C SER A 7 -7.17 -11.28 8.92
N GLN A 8 -6.41 -12.00 9.75
CA GLN A 8 -5.03 -12.42 9.47
C GLN A 8 -4.96 -13.94 9.53
N LEU A 9 -4.43 -14.55 8.45
CA LEU A 9 -4.27 -16.00 8.38
C LEU A 9 -3.26 -16.47 9.43
N ALA A 10 -3.66 -17.42 10.26
CA ALA A 10 -2.84 -18.00 11.32
C ALA A 10 -2.96 -19.54 11.35
N GLY A 11 -2.87 -20.16 10.17
CA GLY A 11 -3.10 -21.59 9.98
C GLY A 11 -4.59 -21.89 9.75
N ALA A 12 -5.11 -22.97 10.34
CA ALA A 12 -6.50 -23.40 10.15
C ALA A 12 -7.55 -22.44 10.75
N THR A 13 -7.13 -21.50 11.61
CA THR A 13 -7.99 -20.48 12.21
C THR A 13 -7.36 -19.12 11.99
N SER A 14 -8.11 -18.15 11.48
CA SER A 14 -7.66 -16.76 11.40
C SER A 14 -7.61 -16.09 12.77
N VAL A 15 -6.65 -15.17 12.96
CA VAL A 15 -6.78 -14.14 13.99
C VAL A 15 -7.62 -13.02 13.40
N MET A 16 -8.83 -12.84 13.92
CA MET A 16 -9.76 -11.83 13.41
C MET A 16 -10.26 -10.91 14.52
N ALA A 17 -10.44 -9.64 14.20
CA ALA A 17 -11.10 -8.66 15.05
C ALA A 17 -12.03 -7.80 14.22
N PHE A 18 -12.97 -7.12 14.87
CA PHE A 18 -13.84 -6.16 14.20
C PHE A 18 -14.00 -4.87 15.00
N SER A 19 -14.34 -3.80 14.28
CA SER A 19 -14.59 -2.47 14.83
C SER A 19 -15.93 -1.93 14.33
N ASP A 20 -16.68 -1.27 15.22
CA ASP A 20 -17.93 -0.58 14.92
C ASP A 20 -17.79 0.95 14.90
N ASP A 21 -16.56 1.45 15.09
CA ASP A 21 -16.22 2.86 15.24
C ASP A 21 -15.06 3.28 14.32
N ASP A 22 -15.04 2.70 13.12
CA ASP A 22 -14.06 2.98 12.05
C ASP A 22 -12.60 2.76 12.48
N GLY A 23 -12.36 1.74 13.32
CA GLY A 23 -11.03 1.28 13.72
C GLY A 23 -10.49 1.90 15.01
N ASN A 24 -11.28 2.72 15.73
CA ASN A 24 -10.85 3.33 17.00
C ASN A 24 -10.77 2.29 18.13
N THR A 25 -11.71 1.34 18.18
CA THR A 25 -11.71 0.22 19.11
C THR A 25 -11.96 -1.10 18.37
N TRP A 26 -11.36 -2.18 18.90
CA TRP A 26 -11.40 -3.51 18.28
C TRP A 26 -11.89 -4.56 19.27
N LEU A 27 -12.83 -5.39 18.82
CA LEU A 27 -13.30 -6.57 19.53
C LEU A 27 -12.75 -7.83 18.86
N GLN A 28 -12.13 -8.68 19.66
CA GLN A 28 -11.58 -9.95 19.19
C GLN A 28 -12.70 -10.92 18.81
N SER A 29 -12.60 -11.49 17.61
CA SER A 29 -13.47 -12.56 17.12
C SER A 29 -12.89 -13.94 17.46
N GLN A 30 -13.76 -14.96 17.47
CA GLN A 30 -13.37 -16.37 17.40
C GLN A 30 -12.45 -16.69 16.22
N GLY A 31 -12.50 -15.89 15.14
CA GLY A 31 -11.61 -16.04 13.99
C GLY A 31 -12.22 -16.84 12.85
N SER A 32 -12.70 -18.05 13.15
CA SER A 32 -13.36 -18.93 12.16
C SER A 32 -14.27 -19.95 12.83
N GLY A 33 -15.19 -20.52 12.05
CA GLY A 33 -15.94 -21.70 12.43
C GLY A 33 -15.22 -22.97 11.98
N GLN A 34 -15.22 -24.01 12.81
CA GLN A 34 -14.50 -25.26 12.52
C GLN A 34 -15.43 -26.32 11.92
N PRO A 35 -14.96 -27.15 10.97
CA PRO A 35 -13.62 -27.12 10.35
C PRO A 35 -13.42 -25.89 9.44
N ALA A 36 -12.18 -25.39 9.40
CA ALA A 36 -11.77 -24.33 8.48
C ALA A 36 -10.49 -24.74 7.74
N GLY A 37 -10.31 -24.18 6.55
CA GLY A 37 -9.11 -24.35 5.74
C GLY A 37 -7.94 -23.48 6.20
N VAL A 38 -6.74 -23.88 5.79
CA VAL A 38 -5.45 -23.28 6.19
C VAL A 38 -4.98 -22.13 5.30
N ASP A 39 -5.73 -21.82 4.23
CA ASP A 39 -5.32 -20.83 3.23
C ASP A 39 -6.52 -20.16 2.54
N HIS A 40 -6.27 -19.08 1.79
CA HIS A 40 -7.28 -18.35 0.99
C HIS A 40 -8.53 -17.95 1.79
N GLN A 41 -8.33 -17.34 2.96
CA GLN A 41 -9.43 -16.85 3.78
C GLN A 41 -10.16 -15.68 3.11
N THR A 42 -11.47 -15.62 3.32
CA THR A 42 -12.29 -14.48 2.92
C THR A 42 -13.40 -14.25 3.94
N VAL A 43 -13.70 -12.98 4.17
CA VAL A 43 -14.79 -12.54 5.03
C VAL A 43 -15.73 -11.67 4.20
N GLY A 44 -17.02 -11.95 4.28
CA GLY A 44 -18.05 -11.12 3.65
C GLY A 44 -19.33 -11.14 4.46
N ALA A 45 -20.14 -10.11 4.30
CA ALA A 45 -21.36 -9.93 5.08
C ALA A 45 -22.50 -9.39 4.21
N GLY A 46 -23.72 -9.73 4.59
CA GLY A 46 -24.92 -9.23 3.92
C GLY A 46 -26.20 -9.72 4.59
N PRO A 47 -27.37 -9.36 4.03
CA PRO A 47 -28.64 -9.74 4.61
C PRO A 47 -28.82 -11.26 4.62
N TYR A 48 -29.66 -11.75 5.54
CA TYR A 48 -30.14 -13.12 5.47
C TYR A 48 -31.13 -13.30 4.33
N ASN A 49 -31.10 -14.46 3.68
CA ASN A 49 -32.21 -14.92 2.87
C ASN A 49 -33.34 -15.34 3.80
N VAL A 50 -34.33 -14.45 3.95
CA VAL A 50 -35.52 -14.66 4.79
C VAL A 50 -36.47 -15.73 4.27
N SER A 51 -36.33 -16.12 3.00
CA SER A 51 -37.12 -17.19 2.37
C SER A 51 -36.42 -18.56 2.42
N ALA A 52 -35.23 -18.64 3.03
CA ALA A 52 -34.50 -19.88 3.20
C ALA A 52 -35.26 -20.92 4.04
N THR A 53 -34.97 -22.19 3.80
CA THR A 53 -35.43 -23.30 4.64
C THR A 53 -34.21 -24.09 5.13
N PRO A 54 -33.96 -24.19 6.46
CA PRO A 54 -34.72 -23.56 7.54
C PRO A 54 -34.64 -22.02 7.50
N PRO A 55 -35.63 -21.32 8.08
CA PRO A 55 -35.60 -19.86 8.15
C PRO A 55 -34.38 -19.38 8.95
N PRO A 56 -33.94 -18.11 8.75
CA PRO A 56 -32.86 -17.52 9.54
C PRO A 56 -33.15 -17.61 11.05
N PRO A 57 -32.09 -17.66 11.90
CA PRO A 57 -32.25 -17.66 13.34
C PRO A 57 -33.10 -16.46 13.83
N PRO A 58 -34.03 -16.64 14.77
CA PRO A 58 -35.08 -15.65 15.05
C PRO A 58 -34.63 -14.31 15.62
N HIS A 59 -33.38 -14.14 16.07
CA HIS A 59 -32.85 -12.85 16.54
C HIS A 59 -31.32 -12.82 16.38
N PRO A 60 -30.77 -12.53 15.20
CA PRO A 60 -29.33 -12.37 15.11
C PRO A 60 -28.95 -11.12 15.91
N ALA A 61 -27.88 -11.17 16.71
CA ALA A 61 -27.42 -10.02 17.48
C ALA A 61 -26.92 -8.87 16.56
N TYR A 62 -26.88 -9.15 15.25
CA TYR A 62 -26.52 -8.25 14.17
C TYR A 62 -27.45 -8.49 12.97
N ASN A 63 -27.90 -7.45 12.27
CA ASN A 63 -28.91 -7.58 11.21
C ASN A 63 -28.46 -8.37 9.96
N ASN A 64 -27.15 -8.58 9.81
CA ASN A 64 -26.54 -9.25 8.67
C ASN A 64 -25.82 -10.53 9.11
N ALA A 65 -25.85 -11.54 8.25
CA ALA A 65 -24.98 -12.71 8.39
C ALA A 65 -23.55 -12.33 8.02
N VAL A 66 -22.58 -12.85 8.77
CA VAL A 66 -21.14 -12.74 8.42
C VAL A 66 -20.62 -14.11 8.08
N TYR A 67 -19.92 -14.24 6.95
CA TYR A 67 -19.36 -15.48 6.46
C TYR A 67 -17.85 -15.44 6.53
N TYR A 68 -17.26 -16.49 7.10
CA TYR A 68 -15.84 -16.78 7.02
C TYR A 68 -15.67 -18.02 6.16
N CYS A 69 -14.92 -17.92 5.08
CA CYS A 69 -14.64 -19.05 4.22
C CYS A 69 -13.15 -19.21 4.00
N SER A 70 -12.66 -20.44 3.93
CA SER A 70 -11.27 -20.72 3.62
C SER A 70 -11.09 -22.07 2.93
N GLN A 71 -9.98 -22.16 2.19
CA GLN A 71 -9.58 -23.34 1.42
C GLN A 71 -8.68 -24.24 2.28
N ASP A 72 -8.97 -25.53 2.27
CA ASP A 72 -8.12 -26.61 2.77
C ASP A 72 -7.51 -27.38 1.58
N ILE A 73 -6.58 -28.31 1.83
CA ILE A 73 -5.85 -29.04 0.77
C ILE A 73 -6.80 -29.71 -0.25
N ALA A 74 -7.94 -30.22 0.23
CA ALA A 74 -8.89 -30.97 -0.59
C ALA A 74 -10.29 -30.32 -0.73
N THR A 75 -10.70 -29.46 0.19
CA THR A 75 -12.08 -28.93 0.26
C THR A 75 -12.03 -27.48 0.71
N ALA A 76 -13.10 -26.73 0.49
CA ALA A 76 -13.26 -25.41 1.11
C ALA A 76 -14.46 -25.43 2.06
N PHE A 77 -14.37 -24.62 3.10
CA PHE A 77 -15.41 -24.53 4.13
C PHE A 77 -15.89 -23.09 4.26
N CYS A 78 -17.17 -22.93 4.56
CA CYS A 78 -17.76 -21.66 4.99
C CYS A 78 -18.48 -21.83 6.31
N ALA A 79 -18.17 -20.96 7.25
CA ALA A 79 -18.92 -20.80 8.48
C ALA A 79 -19.71 -19.50 8.44
N ARG A 80 -20.94 -19.54 8.97
CA ARG A 80 -21.76 -18.36 9.20
C ARG A 80 -21.67 -17.94 10.67
N SER A 81 -21.63 -16.65 10.91
CA SER A 81 -21.84 -16.00 12.20
C SER A 81 -23.17 -15.27 12.21
N ASP A 82 -23.88 -15.43 13.33
CA ASP A 82 -25.19 -14.83 13.60
C ASP A 82 -25.13 -13.70 14.66
N ASP A 83 -23.93 -13.32 15.09
CA ASP A 83 -23.65 -12.26 16.07
C ASP A 83 -22.72 -11.17 15.52
N GLY A 84 -22.66 -11.05 14.20
CA GLY A 84 -21.88 -10.04 13.49
C GLY A 84 -20.38 -10.35 13.45
N GLY A 85 -20.00 -11.62 13.53
CA GLY A 85 -18.63 -12.08 13.41
C GLY A 85 -17.90 -12.23 14.74
N LEU A 86 -18.59 -12.22 15.88
CA LEU A 86 -17.97 -12.50 17.18
C LEU A 86 -17.71 -14.00 17.34
N THR A 87 -18.72 -14.83 17.07
CA THR A 87 -18.62 -16.29 17.04
C THR A 87 -19.15 -16.86 15.73
N PHE A 88 -18.65 -18.02 15.32
CA PHE A 88 -19.01 -18.70 14.09
C PHE A 88 -19.55 -20.09 14.39
N GLY A 89 -20.61 -20.46 13.67
CA GLY A 89 -21.11 -21.83 13.63
C GLY A 89 -20.09 -22.79 12.99
N PRO A 90 -20.45 -24.07 12.84
CA PRO A 90 -19.56 -25.04 12.19
C PRO A 90 -19.31 -24.67 10.72
N GLY A 91 -18.10 -24.97 10.25
CA GLY A 91 -17.75 -24.84 8.84
C GLY A 91 -18.46 -25.88 7.98
N VAL A 92 -19.10 -25.43 6.91
CA VAL A 92 -19.84 -26.25 5.96
C VAL A 92 -19.03 -26.40 4.67
N PRO A 93 -18.82 -27.62 4.16
CA PRO A 93 -18.17 -27.82 2.86
C PRO A 93 -18.92 -27.11 1.74
N ILE A 94 -18.20 -26.30 0.96
CA ILE A 94 -18.75 -25.52 -0.16
C ILE A 94 -18.86 -26.39 -1.42
N TYR A 95 -17.93 -27.32 -1.59
CA TYR A 95 -17.84 -28.30 -2.66
C TYR A 95 -16.90 -29.43 -2.23
N ASN A 96 -16.90 -30.54 -2.97
CA ASN A 96 -15.91 -31.61 -2.81
C ASN A 96 -14.94 -31.68 -4.01
N LEU A 97 -13.87 -32.47 -3.87
CA LEU A 97 -12.82 -32.64 -4.89
C LEU A 97 -13.30 -33.11 -6.27
N THR A 98 -14.47 -33.75 -6.36
CA THR A 98 -15.03 -34.16 -7.66
C THR A 98 -15.76 -33.01 -8.36
N GLN A 99 -16.08 -31.94 -7.64
CA GLN A 99 -16.77 -30.76 -8.15
C GLN A 99 -15.78 -29.64 -8.46
N CYS A 100 -14.99 -29.23 -7.46
CA CYS A 100 -14.00 -28.16 -7.62
C CYS A 100 -12.68 -28.46 -6.89
N SER A 101 -11.63 -27.78 -7.32
CA SER A 101 -10.26 -27.88 -6.84
C SER A 101 -9.54 -26.55 -7.00
N GLY A 102 -8.32 -26.44 -6.48
CA GLY A 102 -7.59 -25.18 -6.48
C GLY A 102 -8.15 -24.21 -5.45
N ILE A 103 -8.04 -22.91 -5.72
CA ILE A 103 -8.37 -21.85 -4.77
C ILE A 103 -9.62 -21.09 -5.24
N HIS A 104 -10.35 -20.60 -4.25
CA HIS A 104 -11.57 -19.83 -4.44
C HIS A 104 -11.29 -18.33 -4.22
N GLY A 105 -12.07 -17.49 -4.89
CA GLY A 105 -12.07 -16.06 -4.63
C GLY A 105 -12.92 -15.68 -3.42
N HIS A 106 -13.26 -14.40 -3.34
CA HIS A 106 -13.90 -13.83 -2.16
C HIS A 106 -15.41 -14.08 -2.10
N VAL A 107 -15.91 -14.32 -0.89
CA VAL A 107 -17.34 -14.50 -0.64
C VAL A 107 -18.10 -13.19 -0.84
N LYS A 108 -19.25 -13.26 -1.52
CA LYS A 108 -20.16 -12.13 -1.73
C LYS A 108 -21.58 -12.54 -1.36
N VAL A 109 -22.34 -11.60 -0.79
CA VAL A 109 -23.74 -11.81 -0.39
C VAL A 109 -24.61 -10.85 -1.20
N ALA A 110 -25.60 -11.39 -1.89
CA ALA A 110 -26.56 -10.62 -2.67
C ALA A 110 -27.59 -9.88 -1.80
N PRO A 111 -28.29 -8.88 -2.36
CA PRO A 111 -29.37 -8.19 -1.65
C PRO A 111 -30.51 -9.11 -1.17
N ASP A 112 -30.72 -10.25 -1.84
CA ASP A 112 -31.70 -11.29 -1.45
C ASP A 112 -31.16 -12.29 -0.41
N GLY A 113 -29.90 -12.15 0.00
CA GLY A 113 -29.20 -13.02 0.94
C GLY A 113 -28.58 -14.28 0.32
N THR A 114 -28.62 -14.45 -1.02
CA THR A 114 -27.90 -15.53 -1.70
C THR A 114 -26.39 -15.31 -1.58
N VAL A 115 -25.65 -16.38 -1.25
CA VAL A 115 -24.20 -16.32 -1.01
C VAL A 115 -23.45 -16.94 -2.18
N TYR A 116 -22.41 -16.27 -2.67
CA TYR A 116 -21.62 -16.67 -3.82
C TYR A 116 -20.13 -16.77 -3.47
N ILE A 117 -19.48 -17.83 -3.94
CA ILE A 117 -18.04 -18.03 -3.81
C ILE A 117 -17.49 -18.52 -5.14
N PRO A 118 -16.72 -17.68 -5.84
CA PRO A 118 -16.18 -18.03 -7.15
C PRO A 118 -14.97 -18.97 -6.99
N ASN A 119 -14.76 -19.90 -7.91
CA ASN A 119 -13.65 -20.85 -7.89
C ASN A 119 -13.09 -21.09 -9.30
N ARG A 120 -11.77 -21.12 -9.41
CA ARG A 120 -11.04 -21.19 -10.69
C ARG A 120 -11.09 -22.56 -11.38
N GLY A 121 -11.43 -23.62 -10.67
CA GLY A 121 -11.14 -25.00 -11.08
C GLY A 121 -12.24 -25.97 -10.72
N CYS A 122 -13.40 -25.84 -11.36
CA CYS A 122 -14.54 -26.73 -11.23
C CYS A 122 -14.60 -27.71 -12.41
N GLY A 123 -13.74 -28.73 -12.37
CA GLY A 123 -13.57 -29.68 -13.47
C GLY A 123 -12.85 -29.07 -14.67
N ALA A 124 -13.49 -29.11 -15.85
CA ALA A 124 -12.96 -28.53 -17.08
C ALA A 124 -13.24 -27.02 -17.22
N ASN A 125 -13.97 -26.44 -16.27
CA ASN A 125 -14.43 -25.06 -16.29
C ASN A 125 -14.08 -24.36 -14.97
N GLN A 126 -14.32 -23.06 -14.92
CA GLN A 126 -14.44 -22.30 -13.67
C GLN A 126 -15.90 -22.31 -13.21
N GLY A 127 -16.16 -21.93 -11.96
CA GLY A 127 -17.50 -21.96 -11.41
C GLY A 127 -17.73 -21.01 -10.25
N VAL A 128 -18.98 -20.89 -9.83
CA VAL A 128 -19.38 -20.23 -8.59
C VAL A 128 -20.19 -21.19 -7.74
N ALA A 129 -19.82 -21.35 -6.48
CA ALA A 129 -20.64 -22.03 -5.50
C ALA A 129 -21.70 -21.08 -4.95
N VAL A 130 -22.95 -21.55 -4.90
CA VAL A 130 -24.12 -20.75 -4.56
C VAL A 130 -24.87 -21.38 -3.40
N SER A 131 -25.17 -20.60 -2.37
CA SER A 131 -26.04 -20.99 -1.26
C SER A 131 -27.27 -20.09 -1.19
N ASN A 132 -28.45 -20.72 -1.20
CA ASN A 132 -29.74 -20.04 -1.04
C ASN A 132 -30.32 -20.19 0.36
N ASP A 133 -29.62 -20.89 1.26
CA ASP A 133 -30.08 -21.24 2.60
C ASP A 133 -29.14 -20.73 3.70
N ASN A 134 -28.53 -19.56 3.44
CA ASN A 134 -27.64 -18.88 4.37
C ASN A 134 -26.40 -19.73 4.75
N GLY A 135 -25.79 -20.39 3.77
CA GLY A 135 -24.53 -21.14 3.91
C GLY A 135 -24.67 -22.58 4.41
N LEU A 136 -25.88 -23.15 4.47
CA LEU A 136 -26.12 -24.52 4.95
C LEU A 136 -25.90 -25.57 3.86
N THR A 137 -26.25 -25.26 2.62
CA THR A 137 -25.99 -26.09 1.44
C THR A 137 -25.47 -25.25 0.28
N TRP A 138 -24.71 -25.89 -0.61
CA TRP A 138 -24.00 -25.25 -1.70
C TRP A 138 -24.17 -26.01 -3.02
N ASN A 139 -24.39 -25.27 -4.09
CA ASN A 139 -24.49 -25.79 -5.44
C ASN A 139 -23.44 -25.12 -6.35
N VAL A 140 -22.62 -25.92 -7.02
CA VAL A 140 -21.62 -25.42 -7.99
C VAL A 140 -22.29 -25.14 -9.32
N ARG A 141 -22.12 -23.92 -9.83
CA ARG A 141 -22.59 -23.42 -11.12
C ARG A 141 -21.40 -23.15 -12.03
N HIS A 142 -21.28 -23.90 -13.12
CA HIS A 142 -20.15 -23.79 -14.05
C HIS A 142 -20.37 -22.65 -15.04
N ILE A 143 -19.29 -21.96 -15.43
CA ILE A 143 -19.28 -21.04 -16.55
C ILE A 143 -18.90 -21.85 -17.80
N PRO A 144 -19.82 -22.15 -18.73
CA PRO A 144 -19.64 -23.24 -19.71
C PRO A 144 -18.47 -23.06 -20.68
N ASP A 145 -18.13 -21.82 -21.05
CA ASP A 145 -17.07 -21.49 -22.00
C ASP A 145 -15.75 -21.07 -21.33
N SER A 146 -15.69 -21.12 -20.00
CA SER A 146 -14.49 -20.83 -19.23
C SER A 146 -13.52 -22.00 -19.21
N THR A 147 -12.23 -21.71 -19.16
CA THR A 147 -11.18 -22.71 -18.95
C THR A 147 -10.38 -22.35 -17.69
N PRO A 148 -9.98 -23.34 -16.85
CA PRO A 148 -9.18 -23.07 -15.66
C PRO A 148 -7.86 -22.36 -15.99
N ALA A 149 -7.56 -21.29 -15.26
CA ALA A 149 -6.28 -20.62 -15.32
C ALA A 149 -5.33 -21.13 -14.24
N ILE A 150 -4.03 -20.88 -14.43
CA ILE A 150 -3.02 -21.20 -13.42
C ILE A 150 -3.10 -20.13 -12.32
N GLY A 151 -3.16 -20.54 -11.06
CA GLY A 151 -2.78 -19.72 -9.91
C GLY A 151 -3.69 -18.55 -9.52
N ASN A 152 -4.64 -18.10 -10.36
CA ASN A 152 -5.47 -16.92 -10.06
C ASN A 152 -6.90 -17.26 -9.64
N ASP A 153 -7.41 -16.51 -8.67
CA ASP A 153 -8.80 -16.60 -8.23
C ASP A 153 -9.73 -15.74 -9.11
N PRO A 154 -10.89 -16.25 -9.51
CA PRO A 154 -11.94 -15.45 -10.11
C PRO A 154 -12.65 -14.58 -9.06
N SER A 155 -13.41 -13.60 -9.55
CA SER A 155 -14.21 -12.71 -8.71
C SER A 155 -15.63 -12.59 -9.23
N VAL A 156 -16.58 -12.38 -8.31
CA VAL A 156 -17.99 -12.17 -8.62
C VAL A 156 -18.44 -10.82 -8.08
N GLY A 157 -19.12 -10.02 -8.91
CA GLY A 157 -19.86 -8.84 -8.50
C GLY A 157 -21.35 -9.13 -8.55
N VAL A 158 -22.11 -8.58 -7.60
CA VAL A 158 -23.57 -8.77 -7.52
C VAL A 158 -24.25 -7.41 -7.62
N ALA A 159 -25.14 -7.26 -8.60
CA ALA A 159 -25.94 -6.05 -8.78
C ALA A 159 -27.15 -6.03 -7.83
N SER A 160 -27.79 -4.87 -7.73
CA SER A 160 -28.93 -4.62 -6.85
C SER A 160 -30.16 -5.49 -7.10
N ASP A 161 -30.32 -6.06 -8.30
CA ASP A 161 -31.39 -7.01 -8.64
C ASP A 161 -30.98 -8.49 -8.51
N GLY A 162 -29.74 -8.77 -8.08
CA GLY A 162 -29.20 -10.12 -7.98
C GLY A 162 -28.51 -10.61 -9.26
N THR A 163 -28.43 -9.81 -10.33
CA THR A 163 -27.58 -10.12 -11.49
C THR A 163 -26.13 -10.28 -11.03
N ILE A 164 -25.47 -11.36 -11.46
CA ILE A 164 -24.07 -11.63 -11.13
C ILE A 164 -23.17 -11.48 -12.35
N TYR A 165 -22.00 -10.90 -12.10
CA TYR A 165 -20.93 -10.69 -13.07
C TYR A 165 -19.71 -11.46 -12.60
N PHE A 166 -19.26 -12.46 -13.37
CA PHE A 166 -18.15 -13.35 -13.02
C PHE A 166 -16.94 -13.01 -13.87
N GLY A 167 -15.93 -12.37 -13.28
CA GLY A 167 -14.69 -11.96 -13.94
C GLY A 167 -13.53 -12.87 -13.56
N TYR A 168 -12.74 -13.27 -14.54
CA TYR A 168 -11.72 -14.29 -14.37
C TYR A 168 -10.59 -14.17 -15.38
N GLN A 169 -9.43 -14.75 -15.03
CA GLN A 169 -8.40 -15.08 -16.00
C GLN A 169 -8.81 -16.40 -16.67
N ASP A 170 -8.97 -16.41 -17.98
CA ASP A 170 -9.18 -17.63 -18.75
C ASP A 170 -7.87 -18.43 -18.89
N GLY A 171 -7.96 -19.74 -19.15
CA GLY A 171 -6.78 -20.58 -19.40
C GLY A 171 -5.90 -20.10 -20.58
N SER A 172 -6.44 -19.27 -21.48
CA SER A 172 -5.66 -18.56 -22.52
C SER A 172 -4.83 -17.36 -22.01
N GLY A 173 -5.06 -16.90 -20.77
CA GLY A 173 -4.48 -15.70 -20.18
C GLY A 173 -5.36 -14.45 -20.28
N ALA A 174 -6.43 -14.49 -21.08
CA ALA A 174 -7.32 -13.34 -21.30
C ALA A 174 -8.18 -13.00 -20.07
N ALA A 175 -8.44 -11.70 -19.87
CA ALA A 175 -9.41 -11.19 -18.91
C ALA A 175 -10.83 -11.41 -19.45
N LYS A 176 -11.54 -12.43 -18.96
CA LYS A 176 -12.91 -12.74 -19.40
C LYS A 176 -13.94 -12.43 -18.31
N ILE A 177 -15.14 -12.09 -18.75
CA ILE A 177 -16.28 -11.82 -17.87
C ILE A 177 -17.58 -12.37 -18.45
N ALA A 178 -18.39 -13.01 -17.62
CA ALA A 178 -19.71 -13.55 -17.98
C ALA A 178 -20.80 -13.03 -17.04
N VAL A 179 -22.04 -12.98 -17.52
CA VAL A 179 -23.20 -12.46 -16.78
C VAL A 179 -24.25 -13.54 -16.60
N SER A 180 -24.87 -13.59 -15.42
CA SER A 180 -26.03 -14.42 -15.15
C SER A 180 -27.11 -13.63 -14.41
N HIS A 181 -28.36 -13.82 -14.81
CA HIS A 181 -29.54 -13.19 -14.22
C HIS A 181 -30.37 -14.17 -13.36
N ASP A 182 -29.87 -15.40 -13.17
CA ASP A 182 -30.58 -16.49 -12.50
C ASP A 182 -29.65 -17.30 -11.59
N GLN A 183 -28.80 -16.58 -10.85
CA GLN A 183 -27.92 -17.14 -9.82
C GLN A 183 -26.93 -18.18 -10.38
N GLY A 184 -26.46 -17.98 -11.60
CA GLY A 184 -25.47 -18.82 -12.27
C GLY A 184 -26.04 -20.07 -12.94
N VAL A 185 -27.36 -20.21 -13.07
CA VAL A 185 -27.96 -21.36 -13.77
C VAL A 185 -27.72 -21.26 -15.28
N ASN A 186 -27.90 -20.06 -15.84
CA ASN A 186 -27.59 -19.73 -17.23
C ASN A 186 -26.61 -18.55 -17.29
N TRP A 187 -25.70 -18.60 -18.25
CA TRP A 187 -24.67 -17.58 -18.46
C TRP A 187 -24.73 -17.02 -19.88
N SER A 188 -24.41 -15.73 -20.01
CA SER A 188 -24.04 -15.14 -21.29
C SER A 188 -22.77 -15.80 -21.83
N ALA A 189 -22.49 -15.62 -23.13
CA ALA A 189 -21.15 -15.86 -23.63
C ALA A 189 -20.15 -14.93 -22.92
N SER A 190 -18.95 -15.43 -22.64
CA SER A 190 -17.92 -14.66 -21.96
C SER A 190 -17.30 -13.62 -22.89
N VAL A 191 -17.19 -12.38 -22.42
CA VAL A 191 -16.57 -11.27 -23.16
C VAL A 191 -15.09 -11.18 -22.76
N ASN A 192 -14.20 -11.03 -23.74
CA ASN A 192 -12.80 -10.67 -23.48
C ASN A 192 -12.70 -9.16 -23.20
N ALA A 193 -12.71 -8.79 -21.93
CA ALA A 193 -12.68 -7.42 -21.45
C ALA A 193 -11.34 -6.71 -21.73
N GLY A 194 -10.26 -7.47 -21.91
CA GLY A 194 -8.91 -6.96 -22.22
C GLY A 194 -8.65 -6.68 -23.71
N ALA A 195 -9.54 -7.12 -24.61
CA ALA A 195 -9.27 -7.15 -26.05
C ALA A 195 -8.99 -5.77 -26.67
N GLN A 196 -9.64 -4.71 -26.17
CA GLN A 196 -9.53 -3.35 -26.73
C GLN A 196 -8.10 -2.79 -26.70
N LEU A 197 -7.30 -3.21 -25.70
CA LEU A 197 -5.91 -2.80 -25.54
C LEU A 197 -4.94 -3.97 -25.79
N GLY A 198 -5.42 -5.05 -26.40
CA GLY A 198 -4.59 -6.20 -26.76
C GLY A 198 -4.03 -6.97 -25.57
N ILE A 199 -4.71 -6.96 -24.42
CA ILE A 199 -4.27 -7.67 -23.22
C ILE A 199 -4.45 -9.18 -23.42
N VAL A 200 -3.36 -9.92 -23.23
CA VAL A 200 -3.30 -11.38 -23.46
C VAL A 200 -2.91 -12.17 -22.22
N ASN A 201 -2.36 -11.50 -21.20
CA ASN A 201 -2.06 -12.08 -19.90
C ASN A 201 -2.67 -11.21 -18.80
N THR A 202 -3.28 -11.86 -17.80
CA THR A 202 -4.07 -11.21 -16.76
C THR A 202 -3.86 -11.91 -15.42
N VAL A 203 -3.78 -11.16 -14.32
CA VAL A 203 -3.74 -11.70 -12.95
C VAL A 203 -4.59 -10.84 -12.01
N PHE A 204 -4.93 -11.40 -10.85
CA PHE A 204 -5.73 -10.76 -9.79
C PHE A 204 -7.07 -10.12 -10.24
N PRO A 205 -8.00 -10.90 -10.83
CA PRO A 205 -9.37 -10.46 -11.12
C PRO A 205 -10.12 -9.93 -9.89
N ALA A 206 -10.78 -8.78 -10.01
CA ALA A 206 -11.74 -8.29 -9.01
C ALA A 206 -12.97 -7.64 -9.66
N VAL A 207 -14.19 -7.97 -9.21
CA VAL A 207 -15.43 -7.50 -9.82
C VAL A 207 -16.36 -6.87 -8.79
N VAL A 208 -16.99 -5.76 -9.18
CA VAL A 208 -18.08 -5.11 -8.44
C VAL A 208 -19.23 -4.79 -9.38
N ALA A 209 -20.44 -4.71 -8.83
CA ALA A 209 -21.63 -4.29 -9.56
C ALA A 209 -22.49 -3.38 -8.68
N GLY A 210 -23.28 -2.52 -9.33
CA GLY A 210 -24.17 -1.57 -8.66
C GLY A 210 -25.60 -1.75 -9.14
N ASP A 211 -26.05 -0.87 -10.02
CA ASP A 211 -27.32 -1.04 -10.74
C ASP A 211 -27.27 -2.27 -11.65
N PRO A 212 -28.43 -2.87 -12.02
CA PRO A 212 -28.49 -4.12 -12.77
C PRO A 212 -27.66 -4.18 -14.04
N ASP A 213 -27.54 -3.05 -14.75
CA ASP A 213 -26.84 -2.90 -16.01
C ASP A 213 -25.36 -2.49 -15.85
N ARG A 214 -24.85 -2.37 -14.61
CA ARG A 214 -23.55 -1.75 -14.32
C ARG A 214 -22.64 -2.61 -13.48
N ALA A 215 -21.46 -2.90 -14.03
CA ALA A 215 -20.40 -3.62 -13.36
C ALA A 215 -19.02 -3.13 -13.80
N ALA A 216 -18.05 -3.26 -12.92
CA ALA A 216 -16.64 -2.97 -13.17
C ALA A 216 -15.79 -4.20 -12.85
N PHE A 217 -14.81 -4.47 -13.72
CA PHE A 217 -13.90 -5.59 -13.67
C PHE A 217 -12.46 -5.07 -13.70
N PHE A 218 -11.80 -5.16 -12.55
CA PHE A 218 -10.40 -4.83 -12.36
C PHE A 218 -9.51 -6.05 -12.62
N PHE A 219 -8.34 -5.79 -13.18
CA PHE A 219 -7.27 -6.78 -13.30
C PHE A 219 -5.90 -6.12 -13.55
N ILE A 220 -4.83 -6.85 -13.24
CA ILE A 220 -3.47 -6.49 -13.69
C ILE A 220 -3.21 -7.22 -15.01
N GLY A 221 -2.84 -6.49 -16.06
CA GLY A 221 -2.78 -7.02 -17.43
C GLY A 221 -1.48 -6.72 -18.16
N SER A 222 -1.12 -7.59 -19.12
CA SER A 222 -0.01 -7.36 -20.04
C SER A 222 -0.40 -7.71 -21.49
N PRO A 223 0.00 -6.89 -22.48
CA PRO A 223 -0.10 -7.25 -23.90
C PRO A 223 1.00 -8.22 -24.35
N THR A 224 1.98 -8.52 -23.50
CA THR A 224 3.06 -9.47 -23.81
C THR A 224 2.55 -10.90 -23.74
N SER A 225 2.64 -11.63 -24.84
CA SER A 225 2.30 -13.06 -24.90
C SER A 225 3.37 -13.95 -24.28
N GLY A 226 2.98 -15.15 -23.87
CA GLY A 226 3.89 -16.19 -23.37
C GLY A 226 3.52 -16.66 -21.98
N ASN A 227 4.31 -17.58 -21.43
CA ASN A 227 4.11 -18.07 -20.08
C ASN A 227 4.51 -16.98 -19.07
N LEU A 228 3.52 -16.37 -18.42
CA LEU A 228 3.72 -15.31 -17.44
C LEU A 228 4.59 -15.73 -16.22
N GLN A 229 4.75 -17.03 -15.97
CA GLN A 229 5.59 -17.58 -14.89
C GLN A 229 7.00 -18.00 -15.36
N ASP A 230 7.37 -17.79 -16.63
CA ASP A 230 8.73 -18.06 -17.10
C ASP A 230 9.68 -16.94 -16.66
N THR A 231 10.35 -17.16 -15.53
CA THR A 231 11.31 -16.21 -14.93
C THR A 231 12.50 -15.88 -15.84
N ALA A 232 12.89 -16.80 -16.73
CA ALA A 232 14.04 -16.62 -17.59
C ALA A 232 13.69 -15.74 -18.80
N ASN A 233 12.57 -16.04 -19.47
CA ASN A 233 12.30 -15.50 -20.81
C ASN A 233 11.13 -14.52 -20.87
N TYR A 234 10.21 -14.53 -19.91
CA TYR A 234 9.05 -13.65 -19.97
C TYR A 234 9.42 -12.22 -19.57
N LYS A 235 9.13 -11.26 -20.47
CA LYS A 235 9.42 -9.81 -20.35
C LYS A 235 8.13 -9.00 -20.42
N GLY A 236 7.14 -9.38 -19.62
CA GLY A 236 5.87 -8.67 -19.56
C GLY A 236 6.04 -7.26 -18.99
N ILE A 237 5.26 -6.32 -19.53
CA ILE A 237 5.04 -5.01 -18.90
C ILE A 237 3.59 -5.02 -18.43
N TRP A 238 3.39 -4.81 -17.14
CA TRP A 238 2.10 -5.00 -16.49
C TRP A 238 1.55 -3.66 -16.02
N HIS A 239 0.27 -3.44 -16.26
CA HIS A 239 -0.47 -2.24 -15.86
C HIS A 239 -1.76 -2.65 -15.15
N ALA A 240 -2.34 -1.74 -14.39
CA ALA A 240 -3.64 -1.96 -13.76
C ALA A 240 -4.76 -1.47 -14.70
N TYR A 241 -5.78 -2.30 -14.91
CA TYR A 241 -6.89 -2.01 -15.80
C TYR A 241 -8.24 -2.12 -15.09
N ILE A 242 -9.20 -1.34 -15.56
CA ILE A 242 -10.62 -1.48 -15.19
C ILE A 242 -11.45 -1.49 -16.47
N ALA A 243 -12.18 -2.57 -16.69
CA ALA A 243 -13.21 -2.68 -17.72
C ALA A 243 -14.58 -2.42 -17.11
N THR A 244 -15.43 -1.61 -17.73
CA THR A 244 -16.74 -1.23 -17.18
C THR A 244 -17.86 -1.42 -18.18
N THR A 245 -18.97 -2.02 -17.75
CA THR A 245 -20.22 -2.08 -18.51
C THR A 245 -21.26 -1.12 -17.93
N TYR A 246 -22.09 -0.56 -18.80
CA TYR A 246 -23.28 0.22 -18.44
C TYR A 246 -24.52 -0.23 -19.22
N ASP A 247 -24.49 -1.44 -19.79
CA ASP A 247 -25.56 -2.03 -20.59
C ASP A 247 -25.75 -3.53 -20.33
N GLY A 248 -25.44 -3.98 -19.10
CA GLY A 248 -25.68 -5.37 -18.68
C GLY A 248 -24.66 -6.38 -19.21
N GLY A 249 -23.48 -5.94 -19.62
CA GLY A 249 -22.39 -6.79 -20.11
C GLY A 249 -22.39 -7.00 -21.62
N ALA A 250 -23.22 -6.25 -22.37
CA ALA A 250 -23.19 -6.27 -23.82
C ALA A 250 -21.92 -5.58 -24.37
N ASN A 251 -21.49 -4.49 -23.74
CA ASN A 251 -20.27 -3.77 -24.09
C ASN A 251 -19.45 -3.40 -22.84
N TYR A 252 -18.13 -3.36 -23.02
CA TYR A 252 -17.19 -2.94 -21.98
C TYR A 252 -16.34 -1.78 -22.46
N PHE A 253 -16.06 -0.83 -21.57
CA PHE A 253 -15.10 0.25 -21.78
C PHE A 253 -13.86 -0.05 -20.96
N LEU A 254 -12.71 -0.22 -21.60
CA LEU A 254 -11.46 -0.55 -20.94
C LEU A 254 -10.61 0.71 -20.70
N VAL A 255 -10.15 0.89 -19.47
CA VAL A 255 -9.23 1.95 -19.07
C VAL A 255 -7.96 1.34 -18.50
N ASP A 256 -6.81 1.76 -19.03
CA ASP A 256 -5.53 1.64 -18.35
C ASP A 256 -5.47 2.71 -17.26
N THR A 257 -5.46 2.26 -16.00
CA THR A 257 -5.45 3.14 -14.82
C THR A 257 -4.06 3.64 -14.47
N THR A 258 -3.03 3.06 -15.07
CA THR A 258 -1.61 3.40 -14.84
C THR A 258 -0.84 3.58 -16.17
N PRO A 259 -1.33 4.37 -17.13
CA PRO A 259 -0.86 4.35 -18.52
C PRO A 259 0.58 4.85 -18.73
N THR A 260 1.13 5.55 -17.75
CA THR A 260 2.52 6.04 -17.78
C THR A 260 3.40 5.38 -16.73
N ASP A 261 2.86 4.39 -16.02
CA ASP A 261 3.45 3.81 -14.83
C ASP A 261 3.15 2.30 -14.79
N PRO A 262 4.01 1.46 -15.40
CA PRO A 262 3.87 0.02 -15.24
C PRO A 262 3.88 -0.32 -13.75
N VAL A 263 3.06 -1.28 -13.32
CA VAL A 263 3.01 -1.73 -11.92
C VAL A 263 3.93 -2.94 -11.66
N GLN A 264 4.35 -3.63 -12.73
CA GLN A 264 5.34 -4.70 -12.69
C GLN A 264 6.03 -4.89 -14.06
N VAL A 265 7.28 -5.38 -14.04
CA VAL A 265 8.00 -5.85 -15.23
C VAL A 265 8.51 -7.28 -15.04
N GLY A 266 8.56 -8.05 -16.13
CA GLY A 266 9.01 -9.45 -16.11
C GLY A 266 7.88 -10.46 -15.83
N SER A 267 8.26 -11.62 -15.29
CA SER A 267 7.32 -12.67 -14.87
C SER A 267 6.59 -12.28 -13.60
N ILE A 268 5.41 -12.89 -13.39
CA ILE A 268 4.65 -12.82 -12.14
C ILE A 268 4.55 -14.25 -11.61
N CYS A 269 5.07 -14.50 -10.41
CA CYS A 269 4.82 -15.77 -9.73
C CYS A 269 3.55 -15.71 -8.89
N ILE A 270 2.69 -16.73 -9.08
CA ILE A 270 1.37 -16.88 -8.45
C ILE A 270 1.30 -18.16 -7.58
N GLY A 271 2.46 -18.70 -7.20
CA GLY A 271 2.63 -19.88 -6.35
C GLY A 271 2.74 -19.56 -4.85
N GLY A 272 2.38 -18.33 -4.43
CA GLY A 272 2.46 -17.89 -3.04
C GLY A 272 3.87 -17.98 -2.45
N THR A 273 4.02 -18.61 -1.29
CA THR A 273 5.28 -18.67 -0.53
C THR A 273 6.39 -19.50 -1.18
N THR A 274 6.07 -20.23 -2.26
CA THR A 274 7.06 -21.00 -3.03
C THR A 274 7.74 -20.18 -4.13
N CYS A 275 7.29 -18.95 -4.35
CA CYS A 275 7.83 -18.06 -5.37
C CYS A 275 9.23 -17.52 -5.05
N GLY A 276 9.99 -17.23 -6.11
CA GLY A 276 11.32 -16.64 -6.04
C GLY A 276 11.33 -15.12 -6.20
N ALA A 277 12.30 -14.64 -7.00
CA ALA A 277 12.57 -13.21 -7.20
C ALA A 277 11.56 -12.45 -8.08
N ASP A 278 10.45 -13.09 -8.47
CA ASP A 278 9.39 -12.53 -9.32
C ASP A 278 8.01 -12.45 -8.62
N ARG A 279 7.97 -12.66 -7.30
CA ARG A 279 6.81 -12.31 -6.46
C ARG A 279 6.94 -10.88 -5.96
N ASN A 280 6.07 -9.98 -6.42
CA ASN A 280 6.13 -8.58 -6.01
C ASN A 280 4.78 -7.87 -5.80
N LEU A 281 3.70 -8.29 -6.46
CA LEU A 281 2.37 -7.66 -6.29
C LEU A 281 1.63 -8.13 -5.02
N LEU A 282 2.33 -8.82 -4.11
CA LEU A 282 1.75 -9.52 -2.96
C LEU A 282 0.62 -10.47 -3.39
N ASP A 283 -0.17 -10.98 -2.43
CA ASP A 283 -1.38 -11.75 -2.72
C ASP A 283 -2.60 -10.84 -2.48
N PHE A 284 -3.58 -10.90 -3.40
CA PHE A 284 -4.91 -10.26 -3.39
C PHE A 284 -4.97 -8.75 -3.64
N ASN A 285 -5.56 -8.39 -4.78
CA ASN A 285 -6.04 -7.05 -5.10
C ASN A 285 -7.57 -7.03 -4.98
N ASP A 286 -8.16 -5.87 -4.73
CA ASP A 286 -9.62 -5.78 -4.59
C ASP A 286 -10.21 -4.54 -5.26
N LEU A 287 -11.51 -4.61 -5.50
CA LEU A 287 -12.32 -3.57 -6.11
C LEU A 287 -13.57 -3.35 -5.26
N THR A 288 -13.92 -2.09 -5.03
CA THR A 288 -15.13 -1.69 -4.30
C THR A 288 -15.81 -0.49 -4.97
N ILE A 289 -16.99 -0.11 -4.47
CA ILE A 289 -17.74 1.06 -4.91
C ILE A 289 -18.00 1.98 -3.72
N ASP A 290 -17.81 3.29 -3.90
CA ASP A 290 -18.18 4.27 -2.88
C ASP A 290 -19.71 4.52 -2.84
N SER A 291 -20.15 5.32 -1.87
CA SER A 291 -21.58 5.63 -1.67
C SER A 291 -22.26 6.34 -2.85
N GLN A 292 -21.49 6.82 -3.83
CA GLN A 292 -21.98 7.42 -5.06
C GLN A 292 -21.77 6.52 -6.27
N GLY A 293 -21.31 5.28 -6.07
CA GLY A 293 -21.06 4.30 -7.13
C GLY A 293 -19.75 4.52 -7.86
N ARG A 294 -18.80 5.29 -7.32
CA ARG A 294 -17.47 5.40 -7.95
C ARG A 294 -16.65 4.17 -7.64
N VAL A 295 -16.00 3.62 -8.66
CA VAL A 295 -15.13 2.46 -8.50
C VAL A 295 -13.84 2.88 -7.79
N VAL A 296 -13.41 2.07 -6.82
CA VAL A 296 -12.15 2.20 -6.08
C VAL A 296 -11.45 0.84 -6.11
N GLY A 297 -10.25 0.79 -6.71
CA GLY A 297 -9.42 -0.42 -6.75
C GLY A 297 -8.18 -0.24 -5.88
N ALA A 298 -7.76 -1.31 -5.20
CA ALA A 298 -6.55 -1.35 -4.41
C ALA A 298 -5.64 -2.49 -4.88
N PHE A 299 -4.35 -2.19 -5.03
CA PHE A 299 -3.35 -3.14 -5.48
C PHE A 299 -1.96 -2.77 -4.97
N ALA A 300 -1.04 -3.72 -4.95
CA ALA A 300 0.37 -3.42 -4.71
C ALA A 300 1.02 -2.92 -6.01
N ASP A 301 1.80 -1.85 -5.90
CA ASP A 301 2.61 -1.31 -6.99
C ASP A 301 4.08 -1.65 -6.77
N GLY A 302 4.58 -2.43 -7.72
CA GLY A 302 5.94 -2.90 -7.75
C GLY A 302 6.96 -1.92 -8.29
N CYS A 303 6.48 -0.87 -8.94
CA CYS A 303 7.24 -0.01 -9.81
C CYS A 303 6.96 1.43 -9.42
N VAL A 304 7.74 1.92 -8.46
CA VAL A 304 7.65 3.30 -7.96
C VAL A 304 8.58 4.23 -8.74
N VAL A 305 8.37 5.54 -8.64
CA VAL A 305 9.09 6.58 -9.41
C VAL A 305 10.59 6.29 -9.55
N GLY A 306 11.06 6.14 -10.80
CA GLY A 306 12.45 5.84 -11.14
C GLY A 306 12.79 4.35 -11.24
N SER A 307 11.81 3.46 -11.08
CA SER A 307 11.94 2.02 -11.30
C SER A 307 11.04 1.55 -12.45
N CYS A 308 11.43 0.45 -13.12
CA CYS A 308 10.65 -0.26 -14.13
C CYS A 308 10.28 0.49 -15.43
N ASP A 309 11.13 0.37 -16.45
CA ASP A 309 10.78 0.62 -17.85
C ASP A 309 10.79 -0.67 -18.68
N ALA A 310 10.47 -0.57 -19.98
CA ALA A 310 10.47 -1.69 -20.92
C ALA A 310 11.83 -2.40 -21.07
N THR A 311 12.92 -1.79 -20.60
CA THR A 311 14.29 -2.34 -20.66
C THR A 311 14.75 -2.92 -19.31
N SER A 312 13.94 -2.75 -18.27
CA SER A 312 14.30 -3.11 -16.92
C SER A 312 14.38 -4.63 -16.73
N PRO A 313 15.33 -5.13 -15.92
CA PRO A 313 15.40 -6.55 -15.61
C PRO A 313 14.18 -6.99 -14.81
N ASN A 314 13.83 -8.28 -14.88
CA ASN A 314 12.67 -8.88 -14.19
C ASN A 314 12.68 -8.67 -12.66
N THR A 315 13.83 -8.30 -12.08
CA THR A 315 14.00 -8.02 -10.64
C THR A 315 13.89 -6.54 -10.29
N ALA A 316 13.54 -5.65 -11.23
CA ALA A 316 13.47 -4.21 -11.00
C ALA A 316 12.17 -3.76 -10.31
N SER A 317 11.09 -4.53 -10.46
CA SER A 317 9.81 -4.29 -9.78
C SER A 317 9.81 -5.03 -8.44
N ARG A 318 10.28 -4.39 -7.37
CA ARG A 318 10.39 -4.99 -6.02
C ARG A 318 9.82 -4.13 -4.89
N SER A 319 9.18 -3.03 -5.23
CA SER A 319 8.46 -2.21 -4.25
C SER A 319 7.18 -2.92 -3.80
N ALA A 320 6.72 -2.58 -2.59
CA ALA A 320 5.44 -3.04 -2.05
C ALA A 320 4.57 -1.84 -1.69
N LEU A 321 4.47 -0.87 -2.61
CA LEU A 321 3.69 0.33 -2.37
C LEU A 321 2.21 -0.02 -2.46
N GLY A 322 1.45 0.19 -1.38
CA GLY A 322 -0.01 0.08 -1.44
C GLY A 322 -0.57 1.23 -2.28
N THR A 323 -1.26 0.90 -3.37
CA THR A 323 -1.79 1.87 -4.32
C THR A 323 -3.30 1.75 -4.43
N ILE A 324 -3.97 2.90 -4.52
CA ILE A 324 -5.40 3.00 -4.74
C ILE A 324 -5.66 3.78 -6.02
N VAL A 325 -6.50 3.23 -6.89
CA VAL A 325 -7.10 3.95 -8.02
C VAL A 325 -8.56 4.24 -7.70
N ARG A 326 -9.01 5.46 -8.02
CA ARG A 326 -10.39 5.87 -7.79
C ARG A 326 -10.93 6.58 -9.02
N GLN A 327 -12.13 6.20 -9.44
CA GLN A 327 -12.84 6.87 -10.51
C GLN A 327 -13.06 8.34 -10.17
N SER A 328 -12.52 9.23 -11.01
CA SER A 328 -12.64 10.67 -10.86
C SER A 328 -13.91 11.23 -11.52
N GLY A 329 -14.32 10.67 -12.66
CA GLY A 329 -15.42 11.17 -13.51
C GLY A 329 -16.12 10.10 -14.36
N GLY A 330 -17.07 10.53 -15.19
CA GLY A 330 -17.89 9.66 -16.03
C GLY A 330 -19.01 8.93 -15.28
N LYS A 331 -19.71 8.06 -16.01
CA LYS A 331 -20.83 7.24 -15.49
C LYS A 331 -20.38 6.36 -14.32
N ARG A 332 -21.23 6.21 -13.32
CA ARG A 332 -20.94 5.48 -12.07
C ARG A 332 -21.63 4.13 -12.03
N MET A 333 -21.35 3.30 -11.03
CA MET A 333 -22.06 2.03 -10.82
C MET A 333 -23.50 2.24 -10.36
N PHE A 334 -23.83 3.42 -9.84
CA PHE A 334 -25.19 3.84 -9.53
C PHE A 334 -25.60 4.98 -10.46
N SER A 335 -26.55 4.71 -11.36
CA SER A 335 -27.06 5.63 -12.37
C SER A 335 -27.62 6.92 -11.78
N ALA A 336 -28.22 6.84 -10.58
CA ALA A 336 -28.74 7.99 -9.84
C ALA A 336 -27.67 9.06 -9.54
N TYR A 337 -26.39 8.69 -9.58
CA TYR A 337 -25.26 9.57 -9.32
C TYR A 337 -24.42 9.87 -10.57
N ASP A 338 -24.89 9.53 -11.77
CA ASP A 338 -24.21 9.87 -13.00
C ASP A 338 -24.04 11.40 -13.11
N PRO A 339 -22.83 11.89 -13.43
CA PRO A 339 -22.64 13.30 -13.69
C PRO A 339 -23.35 13.71 -14.99
N ALA A 340 -23.86 14.94 -15.02
CA ALA A 340 -24.34 15.54 -16.25
C ALA A 340 -23.14 15.93 -17.12
N GLU A 341 -22.89 15.15 -18.17
CA GLU A 341 -21.80 15.35 -19.11
C GLU A 341 -22.32 15.51 -20.55
N PRO A 342 -21.65 16.29 -21.41
CA PRO A 342 -20.41 17.03 -21.12
C PRO A 342 -20.64 18.34 -20.33
N ALA A 343 -19.67 18.72 -19.50
CA ALA A 343 -19.69 19.92 -18.66
C ALA A 343 -18.28 20.56 -18.55
N ALA A 344 -18.16 21.68 -17.85
CA ALA A 344 -16.85 22.18 -17.43
C ALA A 344 -16.16 21.17 -16.48
N PRO A 345 -14.82 21.15 -16.37
CA PRO A 345 -14.13 20.18 -15.53
C PRO A 345 -14.45 20.38 -14.04
N ALA A 346 -14.24 19.34 -13.25
CA ALA A 346 -14.18 19.48 -11.80
C ALA A 346 -12.91 20.24 -11.37
N ALA A 347 -12.84 20.67 -10.11
CA ALA A 347 -11.62 21.26 -9.57
C ALA A 347 -10.49 20.20 -9.55
N PRO A 348 -9.26 20.53 -9.98
CA PRO A 348 -8.10 19.67 -9.79
C PRO A 348 -7.97 19.22 -8.32
N GLN A 349 -7.42 18.04 -8.08
CA GLN A 349 -7.09 17.68 -6.70
C GLN A 349 -5.84 18.43 -6.28
N THR A 350 -5.87 18.95 -5.05
CA THR A 350 -4.78 19.71 -4.45
C THR A 350 -3.52 18.87 -4.42
N GLY A 351 -2.43 19.36 -5.00
CA GLY A 351 -1.11 18.74 -4.88
C GLY A 351 -0.25 19.52 -3.89
N SER A 352 0.98 19.82 -4.28
CA SER A 352 1.97 20.48 -3.42
C SER A 352 2.59 21.71 -4.09
N ALA A 353 3.16 22.60 -3.26
CA ALA A 353 3.97 23.71 -3.70
C ALA A 353 5.35 23.63 -3.02
N LEU A 354 6.29 22.95 -3.66
CA LEU A 354 7.61 22.63 -3.10
C LEU A 354 8.65 23.69 -3.52
N GLN A 355 9.17 24.44 -2.56
CA GLN A 355 10.08 25.56 -2.76
C GLN A 355 11.54 25.14 -2.61
N SER A 356 12.36 25.51 -3.59
CA SER A 356 13.82 25.30 -3.60
C SER A 356 14.55 26.55 -4.13
N SER A 357 15.88 26.48 -4.23
CA SER A 357 16.71 27.56 -4.78
C SER A 357 16.41 27.90 -6.25
N THR A 358 15.81 26.97 -7.01
CA THR A 358 15.44 27.16 -8.41
C THR A 358 14.05 27.78 -8.60
N GLY A 359 13.20 27.73 -7.57
CA GLY A 359 11.81 28.21 -7.60
C GLY A 359 10.87 27.34 -6.78
N THR A 360 9.57 27.59 -6.91
CA THR A 360 8.52 26.74 -6.34
C THR A 360 7.93 25.84 -7.43
N LEU A 361 8.08 24.52 -7.26
CA LEU A 361 7.39 23.53 -8.09
C LEU A 361 5.98 23.31 -7.54
N VAL A 362 4.99 23.79 -8.28
CA VAL A 362 3.57 23.56 -7.99
C VAL A 362 3.13 22.32 -8.75
N SER A 363 2.48 21.38 -8.08
CA SER A 363 1.94 20.15 -8.67
C SER A 363 0.47 19.97 -8.29
N TRP A 364 -0.28 19.26 -9.14
CA TRP A 364 -1.69 18.93 -8.92
C TRP A 364 -2.05 17.62 -9.62
N GLN A 365 -3.16 17.01 -9.24
CA GLN A 365 -3.71 15.87 -10.00
C GLN A 365 -4.82 16.34 -10.92
N ALA A 366 -4.88 15.73 -12.10
CA ALA A 366 -5.91 16.04 -13.10
C ALA A 366 -7.31 15.78 -12.52
N PRO A 367 -8.29 16.68 -12.76
CA PRO A 367 -9.65 16.46 -12.33
C PRO A 367 -10.42 15.54 -13.28
N ASP A 368 -11.66 15.24 -12.91
CA ASP A 368 -12.69 14.90 -13.89
C ASP A 368 -12.76 15.99 -14.97
N ASN A 369 -12.66 15.57 -16.23
CA ASN A 369 -12.67 16.46 -17.38
C ASN A 369 -14.09 16.87 -17.82
N GLY A 370 -15.13 16.35 -17.16
CA GLY A 370 -16.53 16.64 -17.47
C GLY A 370 -16.94 16.11 -18.84
N GLY A 371 -16.45 14.95 -19.25
CA GLY A 371 -16.75 14.34 -20.56
C GLY A 371 -16.15 15.08 -21.76
N SER A 372 -15.15 15.95 -21.57
CA SER A 372 -14.48 16.67 -22.66
C SER A 372 -13.01 16.91 -22.39
N ALA A 373 -12.16 16.68 -23.39
CA ALA A 373 -10.72 16.87 -23.30
C ALA A 373 -10.33 18.24 -22.72
N LEU A 374 -9.41 18.21 -21.74
CA LEU A 374 -8.81 19.40 -21.15
C LEU A 374 -7.96 20.14 -22.19
N LYS A 375 -7.97 21.47 -22.12
CA LYS A 375 -7.18 22.36 -22.98
C LYS A 375 -5.95 22.90 -22.24
N GLN A 376 -6.14 23.33 -21.01
CA GLN A 376 -5.11 23.97 -20.20
C GLN A 376 -5.46 23.95 -18.71
N TYR A 377 -4.48 24.27 -17.88
CA TYR A 377 -4.67 24.64 -16.48
C TYR A 377 -4.31 26.10 -16.27
N HIS A 378 -5.06 26.76 -15.39
CA HIS A 378 -4.80 28.10 -14.89
C HIS A 378 -4.18 27.99 -13.50
N VAL A 379 -2.96 28.51 -13.34
CA VAL A 379 -2.24 28.56 -12.06
C VAL A 379 -2.40 29.95 -11.49
N TYR A 380 -2.95 30.02 -10.28
CA TYR A 380 -3.17 31.24 -9.51
C TYR A 380 -2.11 31.33 -8.41
N ARG A 381 -1.68 32.56 -8.09
CA ARG A 381 -0.67 32.81 -7.06
C ARG A 381 -1.03 34.03 -6.21
N GLY A 382 -0.79 33.93 -4.91
CA GLY A 382 -0.90 35.03 -3.93
C GLY A 382 0.28 35.03 -2.96
N THR A 383 0.48 36.17 -2.28
CA THR A 383 1.46 36.30 -1.17
C THR A 383 0.80 36.23 0.20
N ALA A 384 -0.53 36.15 0.24
CA ALA A 384 -1.35 35.89 1.41
C ALA A 384 -2.46 34.90 1.04
N SER A 385 -2.91 34.11 2.02
CA SER A 385 -4.00 33.14 1.84
C SER A 385 -5.26 33.82 1.30
N GLY A 386 -5.91 33.21 0.29
CA GLY A 386 -7.13 33.71 -0.33
C GLY A 386 -6.96 34.92 -1.25
N THR A 387 -5.72 35.31 -1.57
CA THR A 387 -5.43 36.47 -2.45
C THR A 387 -4.95 36.04 -3.85
N GLU A 388 -5.07 34.77 -4.21
CA GLU A 388 -4.51 34.24 -5.42
C GLU A 388 -5.16 34.84 -6.68
N THR A 389 -4.34 35.32 -7.60
CA THR A 389 -4.78 35.82 -8.91
C THR A 389 -4.13 35.02 -10.03
N LEU A 390 -4.75 35.01 -11.22
CA LEU A 390 -4.24 34.25 -12.36
C LEU A 390 -2.80 34.68 -12.67
N TYR A 391 -1.88 33.74 -12.59
CA TYR A 391 -0.45 33.98 -12.72
C TYR A 391 0.15 33.34 -13.96
N ALA A 392 -0.28 32.11 -14.28
CA ALA A 392 0.18 31.38 -15.45
C ALA A 392 -0.92 30.50 -16.05
N SER A 393 -0.74 30.09 -17.31
CA SER A 393 -1.53 29.05 -17.96
C SER A 393 -0.59 28.01 -18.54
N VAL A 394 -0.87 26.73 -18.31
CA VAL A 394 -0.06 25.61 -18.81
C VAL A 394 -0.91 24.64 -19.62
N ASN A 395 -0.30 23.93 -20.56
CA ASN A 395 -1.00 22.95 -21.39
C ASN A 395 -1.61 21.82 -20.55
N ALA A 396 -2.73 21.24 -21.00
CA ALA A 396 -3.40 20.13 -20.32
C ALA A 396 -2.56 18.86 -20.13
N THR A 397 -1.46 18.69 -20.88
CA THR A 397 -0.49 17.60 -20.70
C THR A 397 0.43 17.79 -19.49
N LYS A 398 0.33 18.92 -18.78
CA LYS A 398 1.12 19.22 -17.58
C LYS A 398 0.27 19.05 -16.33
N ASN A 399 0.87 18.43 -15.32
CA ASN A 399 0.36 18.33 -13.95
C ASN A 399 1.23 19.12 -12.96
N SER A 400 2.13 19.96 -13.48
CA SER A 400 3.04 20.78 -12.68
C SER A 400 3.46 22.06 -13.40
N TYR A 401 3.91 23.03 -12.60
CA TYR A 401 4.43 24.32 -13.05
C TYR A 401 5.54 24.80 -12.09
N LEU A 402 6.70 25.16 -12.63
CA LEU A 402 7.81 25.73 -11.86
C LEU A 402 7.74 27.27 -11.88
N ASP A 403 7.34 27.88 -10.75
CA ASP A 403 7.47 29.32 -10.55
C ASP A 403 8.90 29.67 -10.14
N THR A 404 9.73 29.98 -11.13
CA THR A 404 11.15 30.36 -10.94
C THR A 404 11.33 31.69 -10.21
N ARG A 405 10.26 32.47 -9.99
CA ARG A 405 10.32 33.73 -9.23
C ARG A 405 10.06 33.55 -7.74
N ALA A 406 9.38 32.47 -7.34
CA ALA A 406 9.04 32.16 -5.95
C ALA A 406 10.11 31.26 -5.30
N LYS A 407 11.32 31.80 -5.08
CA LYS A 407 12.45 31.03 -4.53
C LYS A 407 12.52 31.02 -3.00
N THR A 408 12.10 32.11 -2.37
CA THR A 408 12.10 32.30 -0.92
C THR A 408 10.85 33.03 -0.48
N GLY A 409 10.43 32.80 0.76
CA GLY A 409 9.21 33.40 1.33
C GLY A 409 7.97 32.53 1.13
N THR A 410 6.87 32.93 1.77
CA THR A 410 5.60 32.18 1.70
C THR A 410 4.77 32.67 0.51
N TYR A 411 4.37 31.74 -0.35
CA TYR A 411 3.39 31.96 -1.40
C TYR A 411 2.24 30.98 -1.27
N TYR A 412 1.13 31.31 -1.89
CA TYR A 412 -0.07 30.50 -1.93
C TYR A 412 -0.47 30.28 -3.38
N TYR A 413 -0.84 29.05 -3.72
CA TYR A 413 -1.18 28.64 -5.08
C TYR A 413 -2.50 27.91 -5.13
N ARG A 414 -3.21 28.10 -6.25
CA ARG A 414 -4.40 27.35 -6.61
C ARG A 414 -4.37 27.04 -8.10
N VAL A 415 -5.07 25.99 -8.52
CA VAL A 415 -5.11 25.56 -9.92
C VAL A 415 -6.55 25.30 -10.34
N ALA A 416 -6.93 25.75 -11.53
CA ALA A 416 -8.19 25.40 -12.18
C ALA A 416 -7.91 24.71 -13.53
N ALA A 417 -8.77 23.77 -13.92
CA ALA A 417 -8.71 23.12 -15.23
C ALA A 417 -9.68 23.77 -16.20
N VAL A 418 -9.37 23.72 -17.50
CA VAL A 418 -10.18 24.34 -18.55
C VAL A 418 -10.43 23.33 -19.66
N ASN A 419 -11.68 23.19 -20.09
CA ASN A 419 -12.06 22.47 -21.31
C ASN A 419 -12.86 23.38 -22.26
N LYS A 420 -13.53 22.83 -23.27
CA LYS A 420 -14.33 23.64 -24.21
C LYS A 420 -15.62 24.21 -23.62
N TYR A 421 -16.09 23.69 -22.49
CA TYR A 421 -17.33 24.10 -21.81
C TYR A 421 -17.09 25.09 -20.67
N GLY A 422 -15.86 25.26 -20.20
CA GLY A 422 -15.53 26.31 -19.24
C GLY A 422 -14.28 26.02 -18.41
N THR A 423 -14.09 26.86 -17.40
CA THR A 423 -13.06 26.72 -16.36
C THR A 423 -13.70 26.12 -15.11
N SER A 424 -13.01 25.21 -14.45
CA SER A 424 -13.43 24.61 -13.20
C SER A 424 -13.36 25.59 -12.03
N ASN A 425 -13.90 25.18 -10.87
CA ASN A 425 -13.46 25.76 -9.60
C ASN A 425 -11.97 25.51 -9.38
N GLN A 426 -11.35 26.35 -8.55
CA GLN A 426 -9.96 26.19 -8.15
C GLN A 426 -9.81 25.05 -7.13
N CYS A 427 -8.68 24.35 -7.14
CA CYS A 427 -8.34 23.37 -6.11
C CYS A 427 -8.20 24.01 -4.71
N GLY A 428 -8.00 23.18 -3.70
CA GLY A 428 -7.60 23.66 -2.37
C GLY A 428 -6.32 24.49 -2.45
N GLU A 429 -6.15 25.40 -1.49
CA GLU A 429 -5.00 26.29 -1.46
C GLU A 429 -3.73 25.52 -1.06
N MET A 430 -2.66 25.71 -1.82
CA MET A 430 -1.34 25.16 -1.54
C MET A 430 -0.45 26.26 -1.00
N ARG A 431 -0.05 26.13 0.27
CA ARG A 431 1.01 26.97 0.84
C ARG A 431 2.37 26.39 0.46
N THR A 432 3.32 27.25 0.09
CA THR A 432 4.70 26.83 -0.17
C THR A 432 5.29 26.13 1.04
N GLN A 433 5.88 24.96 0.82
CA GLN A 433 6.66 24.19 1.77
C GLN A 433 8.08 24.02 1.23
N PRO A 434 9.12 23.94 2.07
CA PRO A 434 10.45 23.57 1.62
C PRO A 434 10.40 22.25 0.84
N ALA A 435 11.03 22.21 -0.34
CA ALA A 435 11.17 20.95 -1.06
C ALA A 435 12.00 19.98 -0.22
N PRO A 436 11.60 18.69 -0.14
CA PRO A 436 12.45 17.67 0.46
C PRO A 436 13.83 17.71 -0.20
N ILE A 437 14.90 17.66 0.60
CA ILE A 437 16.25 17.53 0.08
C ILE A 437 16.33 16.14 -0.58
N PRO A 438 16.74 16.02 -1.85
CA PRO A 438 16.91 14.72 -2.49
C PRO A 438 17.82 13.83 -1.65
N GLN A 439 17.28 12.70 -1.19
CA GLN A 439 18.02 11.76 -0.37
C GLN A 439 18.94 10.92 -1.27
N SER A 440 20.16 10.72 -0.81
CA SER A 440 21.14 9.94 -1.54
C SER A 440 22.10 9.32 -0.54
N ALA A 441 22.32 8.01 -0.70
CA ALA A 441 23.37 7.30 0.02
C ALA A 441 24.74 7.96 -0.19
N CYS A 442 24.95 8.68 -1.30
CA CYS A 442 26.25 9.28 -1.62
C CYS A 442 26.48 10.67 -1.01
N THR A 443 25.52 11.19 -0.25
CA THR A 443 25.59 12.52 0.35
C THR A 443 25.64 12.42 1.87
N GLY A 444 26.15 13.46 2.53
CA GLY A 444 26.20 13.52 4.00
C GLY A 444 24.83 13.47 4.70
N THR A 445 23.74 13.81 3.99
CA THR A 445 22.36 13.69 4.50
C THR A 445 21.83 12.25 4.48
N GLY A 446 22.42 11.38 3.65
CA GLY A 446 22.04 9.97 3.55
C GLY A 446 20.61 9.71 3.04
N ILE A 447 20.16 8.47 3.23
CA ILE A 447 18.79 7.99 3.02
C ILE A 447 18.13 7.87 4.39
N THR A 448 16.92 8.41 4.54
CA THR A 448 16.14 8.23 5.77
C THR A 448 15.65 6.79 5.88
N VAL A 449 16.02 6.15 6.98
CA VAL A 449 15.74 4.74 7.27
C VAL A 449 14.70 4.56 8.38
N VAL A 450 14.49 5.61 9.18
CA VAL A 450 13.47 5.68 10.22
C VAL A 450 12.92 7.11 10.28
N THR A 451 11.60 7.25 10.40
CA THR A 451 10.92 8.49 10.75
C THR A 451 10.22 8.33 12.08
N ASP A 452 10.15 9.41 12.84
CA ASP A 452 9.57 9.45 14.17
C ASP A 452 8.60 10.63 14.28
N PRO A 453 7.42 10.46 14.91
CA PRO A 453 6.53 11.59 15.18
C PRO A 453 7.23 12.67 16.01
N SER A 454 6.76 13.92 15.93
CA SER A 454 7.30 14.98 16.80
C SER A 454 6.46 15.12 18.05
N GLY A 455 7.11 15.30 19.20
CA GLY A 455 6.45 15.59 20.47
C GLY A 455 5.80 14.38 21.14
N ASP A 456 6.24 13.16 20.82
CA ASP A 456 5.74 11.90 21.35
C ASP A 456 6.67 11.28 22.41
N GLN A 457 7.63 12.05 22.92
CA GLN A 457 8.53 11.60 23.98
C GLN A 457 7.73 11.08 25.17
N THR A 458 8.12 9.90 25.65
CA THR A 458 7.40 9.19 26.72
C THR A 458 8.05 9.38 28.09
N GLY A 459 9.33 9.76 28.14
CA GLY A 459 10.05 10.05 29.38
C GLY A 459 9.95 11.50 29.84
N ALA A 460 10.14 11.74 31.14
CA ALA A 460 10.04 13.06 31.75
C ALA A 460 11.43 13.60 32.18
N PRO A 461 11.71 14.90 32.01
CA PRO A 461 10.88 15.90 31.36
C PRO A 461 10.93 15.77 29.83
N ALA A 462 9.78 15.96 29.17
CA ALA A 462 9.73 16.09 27.72
C ALA A 462 10.66 17.22 27.29
N ASN A 463 11.59 16.91 26.38
CA ASN A 463 12.63 17.83 25.95
C ASN A 463 12.75 17.79 24.44
N SER A 464 12.49 18.93 23.79
CA SER A 464 12.60 19.07 22.34
C SER A 464 14.01 18.81 21.78
N GLN A 465 15.06 18.87 22.61
CA GLN A 465 16.40 18.46 22.20
C GLN A 465 16.59 16.94 22.17
N LEU A 466 15.69 16.20 22.80
CA LEU A 466 15.69 14.73 22.89
C LEU A 466 14.53 14.10 22.08
N ASP A 467 13.76 14.92 21.35
CA ASP A 467 12.67 14.52 20.44
C ASP A 467 13.24 14.08 19.10
N ILE A 468 13.30 12.78 18.83
CA ILE A 468 13.78 12.25 17.56
C ILE A 468 12.72 12.52 16.50
N GLN A 469 13.15 12.75 15.26
CA GLN A 469 12.25 12.95 14.12
C GLN A 469 12.60 12.05 12.94
N SER A 470 13.89 11.71 12.80
CA SER A 470 14.33 10.74 11.81
C SER A 470 15.76 10.28 12.03
N ILE A 471 16.09 9.14 11.42
CA ILE A 471 17.45 8.61 11.30
C ILE A 471 17.72 8.38 9.82
N SER A 472 18.89 8.81 9.37
CA SER A 472 19.37 8.60 8.00
C SER A 472 20.77 7.98 7.99
N ILE A 473 21.08 7.18 6.98
CA ILE A 473 22.41 6.58 6.78
C ILE A 473 22.91 6.92 5.38
N GLY A 474 24.19 7.32 5.29
CA GLY A 474 24.89 7.58 4.05
C GLY A 474 26.30 6.97 4.02
N GLU A 475 26.83 6.85 2.82
CA GLU A 475 28.16 6.36 2.45
C GLU A 475 28.87 7.38 1.55
N PRO A 476 29.05 8.64 2.00
CA PRO A 476 29.65 9.68 1.17
C PRO A 476 31.10 9.36 0.84
N TYR A 477 31.41 9.30 -0.45
CA TYR A 477 32.76 9.07 -0.93
C TYR A 477 33.63 10.31 -0.72
N VAL A 478 34.78 10.13 -0.05
CA VAL A 478 35.74 11.23 0.16
C VAL A 478 36.87 11.17 -0.88
N SER A 479 37.62 10.07 -0.91
CA SER A 479 38.69 9.85 -1.87
C SER A 479 39.09 8.38 -1.91
N ALA A 480 39.86 7.96 -2.93
CA ALA A 480 40.34 6.58 -3.04
C ALA A 480 41.35 6.20 -1.95
N SER A 481 41.94 7.19 -1.28
CA SER A 481 42.93 7.03 -0.20
C SER A 481 42.35 7.20 1.20
N THR A 482 41.08 7.60 1.31
CA THR A 482 40.38 7.73 2.58
C THR A 482 39.64 6.42 2.87
N PRO A 483 39.65 5.91 4.11
CA PRO A 483 38.81 4.77 4.45
C PRO A 483 37.34 5.04 4.14
N ASN A 484 36.62 3.98 3.77
CA ASN A 484 35.19 4.05 3.52
C ASN A 484 34.45 4.46 4.80
N ARG A 485 33.38 5.22 4.65
CA ARG A 485 32.65 5.79 5.78
C ARG A 485 31.20 5.36 5.79
N LEU A 486 30.66 5.21 6.99
CA LEU A 486 29.23 5.24 7.28
C LEU A 486 28.94 6.54 8.04
N THR A 487 27.99 7.30 7.53
CA THR A 487 27.50 8.54 8.11
C THR A 487 26.09 8.31 8.63
N PHE A 488 25.92 8.42 9.93
CA PHE A 488 24.64 8.32 10.61
C PHE A 488 24.16 9.72 10.95
N THR A 489 22.95 10.06 10.54
CA THR A 489 22.35 11.36 10.84
C THR A 489 21.09 11.16 11.67
N MET A 490 21.06 11.69 12.89
CA MET A 490 19.85 11.81 13.69
C MET A 490 19.31 13.23 13.56
N LYS A 491 18.03 13.37 13.26
CA LYS A 491 17.32 14.64 13.38
C LYS A 491 16.53 14.65 14.68
N VAL A 492 16.78 15.64 15.53
CA VAL A 492 15.92 16.00 16.66
C VAL A 492 15.23 17.33 16.43
N ALA A 493 14.21 17.67 17.21
CA ALA A 493 13.41 18.88 16.97
C ALA A 493 14.22 20.19 17.05
N ASN A 494 15.24 20.28 17.92
CA ASN A 494 16.26 21.35 17.89
C ASN A 494 17.49 21.00 18.73
N LEU A 495 18.62 21.67 18.48
CA LEU A 495 19.83 21.62 19.34
C LEU A 495 20.38 23.02 19.58
N SER A 496 19.50 23.96 19.91
CA SER A 496 19.91 25.34 20.18
C SER A 496 20.63 25.41 21.53
N ALA A 497 21.78 26.09 21.57
CA ALA A 497 22.59 26.20 22.79
C ALA A 497 21.84 26.93 23.93
N PRO A 498 22.02 26.51 25.21
CA PRO A 498 22.89 25.43 25.65
C PRO A 498 22.32 24.03 25.33
N ILE A 499 23.20 23.11 24.94
CA ILE A 499 22.82 21.72 24.74
C ILE A 499 22.51 21.09 26.09
N GLN A 500 21.46 20.27 26.13
CA GLN A 500 21.03 19.54 27.31
C GLN A 500 22.19 18.70 27.87
N PRO A 501 22.69 18.98 29.10
CA PRO A 501 23.74 18.19 29.71
C PRO A 501 23.27 16.79 30.14
N ASN A 502 24.22 15.89 30.36
CA ASN A 502 23.98 14.52 30.84
C ASN A 502 22.99 13.72 29.98
N SER A 503 23.04 13.97 28.67
CA SER A 503 22.16 13.34 27.68
C SER A 503 22.95 12.57 26.64
N SER A 504 22.35 11.50 26.12
CA SER A 504 22.85 10.71 25.01
C SER A 504 21.85 10.66 23.86
N TRP A 505 22.38 10.59 22.64
CA TRP A 505 21.66 10.49 21.37
C TRP A 505 22.25 9.32 20.60
N THR A 506 21.70 8.14 20.85
CA THR A 506 22.28 6.88 20.40
C THR A 506 21.50 6.32 19.20
N ILE A 507 22.20 5.86 18.17
CA ILE A 507 21.64 5.06 17.07
C ILE A 507 22.18 3.65 17.19
N PHE A 508 21.29 2.67 17.38
CA PHE A 508 21.60 1.25 17.37
C PHE A 508 21.36 0.65 15.99
N PHE A 509 22.14 -0.37 15.61
CA PHE A 509 21.94 -1.14 14.39
C PHE A 509 22.61 -2.51 14.47
N THR A 510 22.06 -3.52 13.80
CA THR A 510 22.62 -4.87 13.73
C THR A 510 23.27 -5.11 12.38
N ALA A 511 24.54 -5.49 12.38
CA ALA A 511 25.29 -5.84 11.17
C ALA A 511 25.05 -7.32 10.77
N PRO A 512 25.41 -7.73 9.53
CA PRO A 512 25.18 -9.10 9.05
C PRO A 512 25.86 -10.20 9.87
N ASN A 513 26.89 -9.86 10.64
CA ASN A 513 27.55 -10.79 11.57
C ASN A 513 26.72 -11.11 12.82
N GLY A 514 25.56 -10.47 13.00
CA GLY A 514 24.66 -10.64 14.13
C GLY A 514 24.96 -9.74 15.33
N THR A 515 26.05 -8.98 15.30
CA THR A 515 26.41 -8.04 16.38
C THR A 515 25.59 -6.76 16.24
N GLN A 516 25.03 -6.29 17.37
CA GLN A 516 24.44 -4.95 17.47
C GLN A 516 25.53 -3.94 17.84
N TYR A 517 25.67 -2.95 16.99
CA TYR A 517 26.56 -1.80 17.11
C TYR A 517 25.74 -0.55 17.48
N TYR A 518 26.45 0.48 17.95
CA TYR A 518 25.87 1.80 18.13
C TYR A 518 26.84 2.92 17.78
N VAL A 519 26.28 4.07 17.42
CA VAL A 519 26.97 5.36 17.39
C VAL A 519 26.23 6.32 18.32
N ASP A 520 26.96 7.21 18.97
CA ASP A 520 26.41 8.05 20.03
C ASP A 520 27.03 9.45 20.03
N MET A 521 26.17 10.46 20.19
CA MET A 521 26.58 11.76 20.72
C MET A 521 26.18 11.78 22.19
N ASN A 522 27.07 12.15 23.10
CA ASN A 522 26.73 12.34 24.51
C ASN A 522 27.30 13.63 25.07
N THR A 523 26.74 14.06 26.19
CA THR A 523 27.08 15.31 26.90
C THR A 523 27.36 15.03 28.36
N ASP A 524 27.99 13.89 28.63
CA ASP A 524 28.29 13.43 29.98
C ASP A 524 29.16 14.44 30.73
N GLY A 525 28.66 14.91 31.88
CA GLY A 525 29.31 15.92 32.71
C GLY A 525 28.55 17.25 32.77
N THR A 526 29.03 18.16 33.64
CA THR A 526 28.29 19.39 33.99
C THR A 526 28.40 20.52 32.96
N THR A 527 29.22 20.36 31.91
CA THR A 527 29.51 21.41 30.93
C THR A 527 28.69 21.32 29.64
N GLY A 528 27.93 20.25 29.42
CA GLY A 528 27.09 20.07 28.22
C GLY A 528 27.87 20.06 26.90
N THR A 529 29.17 19.72 26.94
CA THR A 529 30.04 19.68 25.75
C THR A 529 29.85 18.34 25.04
N PRO A 530 29.41 18.32 23.77
CA PRO A 530 29.17 17.06 23.07
C PRO A 530 30.46 16.31 22.73
N THR A 531 30.46 15.01 22.95
CA THR A 531 31.44 14.03 22.48
C THR A 531 30.75 13.00 21.58
N PHE A 532 31.52 12.40 20.66
CA PHE A 532 31.01 11.43 19.69
C PHE A 532 31.78 10.13 19.77
N GLU A 533 31.06 9.02 19.89
CA GLU A 533 31.64 7.70 20.08
C GLU A 533 30.89 6.61 19.32
N TYR A 534 31.49 5.43 19.24
CA TYR A 534 30.88 4.24 18.70
C TYR A 534 31.26 3.01 19.54
N GLY A 535 30.45 1.96 19.42
CA GLY A 535 30.68 0.73 20.15
C GLY A 535 29.77 -0.40 19.73
N HIS A 536 29.71 -1.43 20.57
CA HIS A 536 28.84 -2.58 20.38
C HIS A 536 28.18 -3.00 21.69
N THR A 537 27.09 -3.76 21.59
CA THR A 537 26.45 -4.38 22.74
C THR A 537 26.93 -5.79 22.95
N SER A 538 27.12 -6.19 24.21
CA SER A 538 27.39 -7.57 24.61
C SER A 538 26.39 -8.04 25.66
N THR A 539 26.14 -9.34 25.72
CA THR A 539 25.29 -9.93 26.75
C THR A 539 26.15 -10.34 27.94
N LEU A 540 25.85 -9.81 29.12
CA LEU A 540 26.48 -10.21 30.37
C LEU A 540 26.00 -11.61 30.79
N ALA A 541 26.77 -12.29 31.64
CA ALA A 541 26.41 -13.60 32.19
C ALA A 541 25.06 -13.62 32.92
N THR A 542 24.59 -12.45 33.37
CA THR A 542 23.28 -12.21 34.00
C THR A 542 22.11 -12.13 33.00
N GLY A 543 22.38 -12.21 31.69
CA GLY A 543 21.39 -12.05 30.62
C GLY A 543 21.06 -10.59 30.27
N SER A 544 21.62 -9.61 31.00
CA SER A 544 21.45 -8.18 30.69
C SER A 544 22.38 -7.74 29.56
N THR A 545 21.93 -6.79 28.74
CA THR A 545 22.74 -6.19 27.68
C THR A 545 23.61 -5.05 28.24
N GLN A 546 24.88 -4.99 27.84
CA GLN A 546 25.83 -3.94 28.16
C GLN A 546 26.34 -3.28 26.88
N GLN A 547 26.39 -1.94 26.86
CA GLN A 547 27.10 -1.18 25.82
C GLN A 547 28.59 -1.10 26.17
N ASN A 548 29.43 -1.44 25.18
CA ASN A 548 30.88 -1.32 25.25
C ASN A 548 31.33 -0.27 24.23
N THR A 549 31.89 0.84 24.71
CA THR A 549 32.47 1.87 23.83
C THR A 549 33.79 1.36 23.26
N ASP A 550 33.87 1.25 21.94
CA ASP A 550 35.04 0.76 21.24
C ASP A 550 36.02 1.90 20.88
N GLY A 551 35.50 3.11 20.66
CA GLY A 551 36.34 4.28 20.36
C GLY A 551 35.57 5.56 20.08
N ALA A 552 36.33 6.63 19.83
CA ALA A 552 35.78 7.92 19.38
C ALA A 552 35.38 7.85 17.90
N ALA A 553 34.31 8.56 17.54
CA ALA A 553 33.90 8.70 16.14
C ALA A 553 34.89 9.58 15.34
N ASP A 554 34.77 9.56 14.00
CA ASP A 554 35.61 10.39 13.11
C ASP A 554 35.42 11.88 13.44
N PRO A 555 36.49 12.71 13.38
CA PRO A 555 36.42 14.15 13.66
C PRO A 555 35.47 14.95 12.75
N ALA A 556 35.00 14.37 11.64
CA ALA A 556 33.94 14.95 10.82
C ALA A 556 32.55 14.91 11.48
N SER A 557 32.40 14.17 12.60
CA SER A 557 31.15 14.13 13.37
C SER A 557 30.85 15.51 13.96
N THR A 558 29.58 15.93 13.89
CA THR A 558 29.17 17.28 14.22
C THR A 558 27.69 17.36 14.60
N TYR A 559 27.26 18.52 15.06
CA TYR A 559 25.85 18.84 15.26
C TYR A 559 25.57 20.29 14.84
N SER A 560 24.30 20.62 14.59
CA SER A 560 23.90 21.99 14.30
C SER A 560 22.64 22.40 15.07
N ALA A 561 22.45 23.71 15.25
CA ALA A 561 21.38 24.27 16.08
C ALA A 561 19.97 23.88 15.60
N ASP A 562 19.83 23.50 14.34
CA ASP A 562 18.58 23.04 13.75
C ASP A 562 18.15 21.65 14.25
N GLY A 563 18.96 20.97 15.07
CA GLY A 563 18.68 19.63 15.59
C GLY A 563 19.31 18.48 14.79
N THR A 564 20.17 18.77 13.81
CA THR A 564 20.86 17.72 13.05
C THR A 564 22.12 17.28 13.79
N ILE A 565 22.25 15.98 14.04
CA ILE A 565 23.44 15.32 14.59
C ILE A 565 23.99 14.40 13.51
N THR A 566 25.27 14.52 13.18
CA THR A 566 25.96 13.69 12.19
C THR A 566 27.12 12.97 12.85
N ILE A 567 27.10 11.63 12.83
CA ILE A 567 28.15 10.78 13.41
C ILE A 567 28.77 9.95 12.29
N VAL A 568 30.08 10.07 12.12
CA VAL A 568 30.82 9.43 11.04
C VAL A 568 31.75 8.36 11.64
N ILE A 569 31.69 7.15 11.10
CA ILE A 569 32.63 6.07 11.44
C ILE A 569 33.17 5.42 10.16
N ASP A 570 34.30 4.75 10.30
CA ASP A 570 34.86 3.88 9.26
C ASP A 570 34.02 2.60 9.14
N ASP A 571 33.70 2.17 7.92
CA ASP A 571 32.87 0.97 7.69
C ASP A 571 33.55 -0.31 8.20
N SER A 572 34.89 -0.34 8.25
CA SER A 572 35.67 -1.48 8.72
C SER A 572 35.47 -1.76 10.21
N LEU A 573 34.97 -0.79 10.97
CA LEU A 573 34.62 -0.90 12.39
C LEU A 573 33.31 -1.66 12.61
N VAL A 574 32.54 -1.89 11.54
CA VAL A 574 31.24 -2.54 11.58
C VAL A 574 31.33 -3.94 10.98
N GLY A 575 31.94 -4.88 11.71
CA GLY A 575 31.79 -6.31 11.44
C GLY A 575 32.21 -6.79 10.03
N GLY A 576 33.01 -6.01 9.29
CA GLY A 576 33.41 -6.32 7.91
C GLY A 576 32.30 -6.18 6.87
N VAL A 577 31.38 -5.23 7.04
CA VAL A 577 30.32 -4.93 6.07
C VAL A 577 30.85 -4.58 4.68
N LYS A 578 30.08 -4.92 3.64
CA LYS A 578 30.38 -4.64 2.23
C LYS A 578 29.13 -4.19 1.48
N ALA A 579 29.31 -3.66 0.27
CA ALA A 579 28.21 -3.31 -0.62
C ALA A 579 27.23 -4.48 -0.82
N GLY A 580 25.94 -4.20 -0.74
CA GLY A 580 24.84 -5.17 -0.80
C GLY A 580 24.44 -5.76 0.55
N ASP A 581 25.27 -5.65 1.59
CA ASP A 581 24.91 -6.10 2.93
C ASP A 581 23.82 -5.21 3.55
N SER A 582 23.06 -5.78 4.49
CA SER A 582 21.99 -5.05 5.19
C SER A 582 22.35 -4.76 6.64
N LEU A 583 22.15 -3.51 7.04
CA LEU A 583 22.01 -3.12 8.45
C LEU A 583 20.53 -3.18 8.80
N VAL A 584 20.20 -3.88 9.88
CA VAL A 584 18.82 -4.11 10.33
C VAL A 584 18.66 -3.67 11.78
N ASN A 585 17.41 -3.62 12.27
CA ASN A 585 17.10 -3.16 13.62
C ASN A 585 17.66 -1.76 13.91
N ILE A 586 17.70 -0.89 12.88
CA ILE A 586 18.22 0.48 13.04
C ILE A 586 17.21 1.27 13.86
N ASN A 587 17.57 1.75 15.03
CA ASN A 587 16.66 2.52 15.88
C ASN A 587 17.42 3.57 16.68
N GLY A 588 16.74 4.66 17.01
CA GLY A 588 17.28 5.76 17.79
C GLY A 588 16.74 5.71 19.22
N ARG A 589 17.57 6.18 20.15
CA ARG A 589 17.19 6.35 21.54
C ARG A 589 17.86 7.60 22.09
N THR A 590 17.09 8.44 22.76
CA THR A 590 17.63 9.53 23.56
C THR A 590 17.45 9.22 25.04
N GLN A 591 18.47 9.51 25.83
CA GLN A 591 18.44 9.25 27.26
C GLN A 591 18.93 10.44 28.06
N LEU A 592 18.42 10.57 29.28
CA LEU A 592 18.84 11.56 30.26
C LEU A 592 19.28 10.85 31.54
N LEU A 593 20.47 11.19 32.04
CA LEU A 593 20.92 10.73 33.36
C LEU A 593 20.30 11.62 34.44
N VAL A 594 19.32 11.08 35.16
CA VAL A 594 18.60 11.76 36.25
C VAL A 594 19.25 11.40 37.59
N GLY A 595 19.98 12.34 38.19
CA GLY A 595 20.64 12.18 39.50
C GLY A 595 22.09 12.70 39.54
N ALA A 596 22.82 12.42 40.62
CA ALA A 596 24.24 12.79 40.74
C ALA A 596 25.13 11.83 39.92
N ALA A 597 26.26 12.34 39.43
CA ALA A 597 27.23 11.56 38.64
C ALA A 597 27.62 10.26 39.38
N GLY A 598 27.36 9.11 38.74
CA GLY A 598 27.65 7.77 39.29
C GLY A 598 26.54 7.10 40.11
N THR A 599 25.42 7.80 40.38
CA THR A 599 24.26 7.23 41.11
C THR A 599 22.89 7.53 40.46
N GLY A 600 22.88 8.20 39.31
CA GLY A 600 21.67 8.54 38.57
C GLY A 600 21.03 7.38 37.82
N LEU A 601 19.72 7.48 37.56
CA LEU A 601 18.96 6.57 36.71
C LEU A 601 19.04 7.08 35.25
N LEU A 602 19.34 6.19 34.30
CA LEU A 602 19.23 6.50 32.88
C LEU A 602 17.76 6.38 32.47
N GLU A 603 17.12 7.52 32.25
CA GLU A 603 15.74 7.59 31.76
C GLU A 603 15.75 7.67 30.23
N THR A 604 14.94 6.84 29.58
CA THR A 604 14.72 6.98 28.12
C THR A 604 13.66 8.03 27.91
N ILE A 605 14.04 9.08 27.19
CA ILE A 605 13.11 10.17 26.89
C ILE A 605 12.34 9.84 25.62
N ASP A 606 13.06 9.35 24.61
CA ASP A 606 12.49 9.02 23.32
C ASP A 606 13.12 7.79 22.67
N SER A 607 12.37 7.14 21.79
CA SER A 607 12.80 5.94 21.06
C SER A 607 12.00 5.74 19.78
N THR A 608 12.70 5.41 18.70
CA THR A 608 12.06 5.19 17.40
C THR A 608 11.65 3.74 17.17
N SER A 609 10.82 3.52 16.15
CA SER A 609 10.68 2.20 15.49
C SER A 609 11.98 1.73 14.82
N ALA A 610 12.00 0.50 14.32
CA ALA A 610 13.18 -0.11 13.70
C ALA A 610 13.16 -0.02 12.17
N GLY A 611 14.28 0.42 11.59
CA GLY A 611 14.51 0.54 10.15
C GLY A 611 15.54 -0.44 9.60
N ARG A 612 15.76 -0.34 8.28
CA ARG A 612 16.74 -1.12 7.52
C ARG A 612 17.48 -0.24 6.52
N TYR A 613 18.76 -0.52 6.31
CA TYR A 613 19.60 0.09 5.28
C TYR A 613 20.34 -0.99 4.48
N ILE A 614 20.47 -0.80 3.17
CA ILE A 614 21.29 -1.66 2.31
C ILE A 614 22.50 -0.84 1.87
N LEU A 615 23.70 -1.35 2.13
CA LEU A 615 24.93 -0.66 1.75
C LEU A 615 25.03 -0.58 0.23
N VAL A 616 25.26 0.62 -0.29
CA VAL A 616 25.52 0.88 -1.71
C VAL A 616 27.01 0.71 -2.01
N GLY A 617 27.87 0.92 -1.01
CA GLY A 617 29.32 0.93 -1.13
C GLY A 617 29.85 2.31 -1.49
N ASN A 618 30.81 2.82 -0.71
CA ASN A 618 31.42 4.13 -0.91
C ASN A 618 31.96 4.34 -2.33
N SER A 619 32.51 3.32 -2.98
CA SER A 619 33.02 3.43 -4.36
C SER A 619 31.93 3.71 -5.40
N ALA A 620 30.70 3.25 -5.19
CA ALA A 620 29.55 3.56 -6.05
C ALA A 620 29.09 5.03 -5.95
N CYS A 621 29.61 5.75 -4.94
CA CYS A 621 29.40 7.16 -4.70
C CYS A 621 30.53 8.05 -5.22
N ALA A 622 31.55 7.48 -5.88
CA ALA A 622 32.59 8.25 -6.52
C ALA A 622 32.02 9.13 -7.64
N GLY A 623 32.18 10.46 -7.51
CA GLY A 623 31.71 11.45 -8.50
C GLY A 623 30.22 11.79 -8.42
N LYS A 624 29.54 11.45 -7.32
CA LYS A 624 28.12 11.77 -7.07
C LYS A 624 27.93 12.79 -5.95
#